data_AF-A0A0Q6KJC7-F1
#
_entry.id   AF-A0A0Q6KJC7-F1
#
_cell.length_a   1.000
_cell.length_b   1.000
_cell.length_c   1.000
_cell.angle_alpha   90.00
_cell.angle_beta   90.00
_cell.angle_gamma   90.00
#
_symmetry.space_group_name_H-M   'P 1'
#
loop_
_entity.id
_entity.type
_entity.pdbx_description
1 polymer ?
#
loop_
_entity_poly.entity_id
_entity_poly.type
_entity_poly.pdbx_seq_one_letter_code
_entity_poly.pdbx_strand_id
1 'polypeptide(L)'
;MSSFADPLRTRSIAWPIFALVIVSVVVATLVIFIVTFNGPPPRMASGAASTVAQMLRTGAAPPNVESRLAFDRQADVPSPGGRFHPDPAAARGLAAELGVPVSDVAAFTMRPLDLERSPFGRDFVLAWRTNGEWRVVETPSPFLAPWHMKTLAAMLIAIMALAVPAWALARAISRPLAEVARAAEQARAGTTLPTLPSGGAREVRVLSGAVAAMHARLAAHAAGRTTMLAAIAHDMGTPLSRLSFRVEQLPEASRDRAAADLAEMRAMIAAALAFARDETSDITPRLDLGSLIESLIDDMADAGAPVTIVAGRRAVIRGDSPALRRLFTNLLENAIRYGEQATIGWHVTWGNVEVTVDDHGPGIDPATVERLFEPFVRGDPSRNRATGGTGLGLAIVRSIANRHGGEAVLENGPTGARARVTLPLAG
;
A
#
# COMPACT_ATOMS: atom_id res chain seq x y z
N MET A 1 -3.41 4.88 -27.69
CA MET A 1 -4.61 4.60 -26.87
C MET A 1 -4.14 4.03 -25.55
N SER A 2 -4.01 4.91 -24.57
CA SER A 2 -3.63 4.67 -23.19
C SER A 2 -4.88 4.33 -22.38
N SER A 3 -4.95 3.13 -21.79
CA SER A 3 -6.00 2.81 -20.81
C SER A 3 -5.61 1.59 -19.98
N PHE A 4 -5.56 1.81 -18.66
CA PHE A 4 -5.59 0.82 -17.58
C PHE A 4 -4.34 -0.04 -17.32
N ALA A 5 -3.25 0.62 -16.93
CA ALA A 5 -2.51 0.16 -15.75
C ALA A 5 -3.16 0.82 -14.52
N ASP A 6 -4.20 0.20 -13.97
CA ASP A 6 -4.63 0.48 -12.60
C ASP A 6 -3.82 -0.50 -11.73
N PRO A 7 -2.70 -0.06 -11.11
CA PRO A 7 -1.98 -0.93 -10.20
C PRO A 7 -2.93 -1.14 -9.04
N LEU A 8 -3.51 -2.36 -8.99
CA LEU A 8 -4.36 -2.84 -7.93
C LEU A 8 -4.03 -2.09 -6.64
N ARG A 9 -4.91 -1.18 -6.24
CA ARG A 9 -4.98 -0.69 -4.86
C ARG A 9 -5.27 -1.94 -4.02
N THR A 10 -4.23 -2.73 -3.76
CA THR A 10 -4.24 -3.91 -2.91
C THR A 10 -4.41 -3.36 -1.51
N ARG A 11 -5.65 -2.98 -1.20
CA ARG A 11 -6.07 -2.60 0.14
C ARG A 11 -5.61 -3.74 1.03
N SER A 12 -4.69 -3.41 1.93
CA SER A 12 -4.10 -4.35 2.87
C SER A 12 -5.18 -5.25 3.44
N ILE A 13 -4.93 -6.57 3.43
CA ILE A 13 -5.83 -7.60 3.97
C ILE A 13 -6.12 -7.35 5.46
N ALA A 14 -5.31 -6.51 6.13
CA ALA A 14 -5.56 -6.00 7.47
C ALA A 14 -6.94 -5.35 7.61
N TRP A 15 -7.36 -4.57 6.61
CA TRP A 15 -8.63 -3.84 6.68
C TRP A 15 -9.82 -4.82 6.65
N PRO A 16 -10.02 -5.71 5.68
CA PRO A 16 -11.16 -6.63 5.72
C PRO A 16 -11.19 -7.50 6.98
N ILE A 17 -10.04 -7.95 7.51
CA ILE A 17 -9.99 -8.69 8.78
C ILE A 17 -10.45 -7.81 9.96
N PHE A 18 -9.92 -6.60 10.06
CA PHE A 18 -10.32 -5.64 11.08
C PHE A 18 -11.81 -5.25 10.95
N ALA A 19 -12.30 -5.06 9.73
CA ALA A 19 -13.71 -4.80 9.43
C ALA A 19 -14.61 -5.89 9.96
N LEU A 20 -14.27 -7.14 9.66
CA LEU A 20 -15.05 -8.30 10.07
C LEU A 20 -15.14 -8.39 11.60
N VAL A 21 -14.02 -8.22 12.29
CA VAL A 21 -13.98 -8.26 13.75
C VAL A 21 -14.78 -7.09 14.34
N ILE A 22 -14.58 -5.86 13.86
CA ILE A 22 -15.35 -4.71 14.35
C ILE A 22 -16.84 -4.89 14.09
N VAL A 23 -17.26 -5.30 12.89
CA VAL A 23 -18.67 -5.51 12.56
C VAL A 23 -19.27 -6.55 13.50
N SER A 24 -18.58 -7.66 13.75
CA SER A 24 -19.03 -8.70 14.70
C SER A 24 -19.21 -8.14 16.11
N VAL A 25 -18.25 -7.35 16.59
CA VAL A 25 -18.32 -6.69 17.91
C VAL A 25 -19.48 -5.70 17.98
N VAL A 26 -19.65 -4.86 16.96
CA VAL A 26 -20.73 -3.88 16.88
C VAL A 26 -22.09 -4.58 16.88
N VAL A 27 -22.26 -5.67 16.13
CA VAL A 27 -23.49 -6.46 16.11
C VAL A 27 -23.79 -7.07 17.47
N ALA A 28 -22.81 -7.74 18.09
CA ALA A 28 -22.97 -8.31 19.43
C ALA A 28 -23.34 -7.25 20.48
N THR A 29 -22.73 -6.08 20.35
CA THR A 29 -22.94 -4.94 21.23
C THR A 29 -24.31 -4.29 21.02
N LEU A 30 -24.79 -4.20 19.78
CA LEU A 30 -26.11 -3.71 19.44
C LEU A 30 -27.21 -4.64 20.00
N VAL A 31 -26.98 -5.95 19.99
CA VAL A 31 -27.89 -6.91 20.64
C VAL A 31 -27.97 -6.65 22.14
N ILE A 32 -26.82 -6.46 22.81
CA ILE A 32 -26.79 -6.12 24.24
C ILE A 32 -27.49 -4.78 24.51
N PHE A 33 -27.29 -3.78 23.64
CA PHE A 33 -27.98 -2.49 23.72
C PHE A 33 -29.50 -2.64 23.65
N ILE A 34 -30.00 -3.38 22.65
CA ILE A 34 -31.44 -3.63 22.45
C ILE A 34 -32.02 -4.34 23.67
N VAL A 35 -31.34 -5.36 24.20
CA VAL A 35 -31.77 -6.10 25.39
C VAL A 35 -31.76 -5.20 26.64
N THR A 36 -30.78 -4.32 26.77
CA THR A 36 -30.61 -3.45 27.94
C THR A 36 -31.60 -2.30 27.97
N PHE A 37 -31.89 -1.67 26.82
CA PHE A 37 -32.81 -0.52 26.74
C PHE A 37 -34.28 -0.93 26.57
N ASN A 38 -34.57 -2.17 26.15
CA ASN A 38 -35.94 -2.71 26.13
C ASN A 38 -36.24 -3.65 27.32
N GLY A 39 -35.22 -4.03 28.10
CA GLY A 39 -35.37 -4.88 29.28
C GLY A 39 -35.74 -4.09 30.54
N PRO A 40 -36.37 -4.72 31.55
CA PRO A 40 -36.68 -4.07 32.82
C PRO A 40 -35.39 -3.70 33.57
N PRO A 41 -35.35 -2.56 34.29
CA PRO A 41 -34.17 -2.15 35.04
C PRO A 41 -33.78 -3.20 36.10
N PRO A 42 -32.47 -3.42 36.34
CA PRO A 42 -32.01 -4.44 37.27
C PRO A 42 -32.38 -4.09 38.72
N ARG A 43 -33.17 -4.97 39.35
CA ARG A 43 -33.64 -4.96 40.75
C ARG A 43 -34.54 -3.77 41.10
N MET A 44 -35.85 -4.01 41.21
CA MET A 44 -36.77 -3.13 41.95
C MET A 44 -37.61 -3.97 42.92
N ALA A 45 -37.70 -3.49 44.16
CA ALA A 45 -38.32 -4.19 45.28
C ALA A 45 -39.82 -4.42 45.05
N SER A 46 -40.29 -5.61 45.41
CA SER A 46 -41.70 -5.96 45.58
C SER A 46 -42.34 -5.07 46.65
N GLY A 47 -43.44 -4.36 46.34
CA GLY A 47 -44.17 -3.51 47.30
C GLY A 47 -44.50 -2.07 46.84
N ALA A 48 -44.72 -1.89 45.55
CA ALA A 48 -44.76 -0.58 44.89
C ALA A 48 -46.01 0.27 45.15
N ALA A 49 -47.20 -0.33 45.05
CA ALA A 49 -48.47 0.37 45.19
C ALA A 49 -48.65 0.94 46.61
N SER A 50 -48.32 0.14 47.63
CA SER A 50 -48.31 0.56 49.03
C SER A 50 -47.29 1.67 49.29
N THR A 51 -46.16 1.69 48.59
CA THR A 51 -45.15 2.76 48.71
C THR A 51 -45.67 4.09 48.16
N VAL A 52 -46.30 4.07 46.98
CA VAL A 52 -46.91 5.28 46.38
C VAL A 52 -48.08 5.77 47.24
N ALA A 53 -48.93 4.86 47.70
CA ALA A 53 -50.03 5.20 48.60
C ALA A 53 -49.51 5.78 49.93
N GLN A 54 -48.43 5.24 50.48
CA GLN A 54 -47.77 5.77 51.68
C GLN A 54 -47.23 7.18 51.45
N MET A 55 -46.55 7.44 50.32
CA MET A 55 -46.05 8.76 49.96
C MET A 55 -47.15 9.80 49.82
N LEU A 56 -48.27 9.44 49.18
CA LEU A 56 -49.43 10.32 49.06
C LEU A 56 -50.04 10.62 50.43
N ARG A 57 -50.06 9.64 51.35
CA ARG A 57 -50.52 9.80 52.74
C ARG A 57 -49.61 10.69 53.59
N THR A 58 -48.32 10.39 53.65
CA THR A 58 -47.35 11.06 54.54
C THR A 58 -46.80 12.36 53.96
N GLY A 59 -46.88 12.54 52.64
CA GLY A 59 -46.26 13.67 51.94
C GLY A 59 -44.73 13.62 51.93
N ALA A 60 -44.13 12.46 52.24
CA ALA A 60 -42.68 12.26 52.26
C ALA A 60 -42.31 10.84 51.79
N ALA A 61 -41.16 10.74 51.10
CA ALA A 61 -40.61 9.46 50.66
C ALA A 61 -40.12 8.62 51.86
N PRO A 62 -40.45 7.32 51.94
CA PRO A 62 -39.91 6.45 52.98
C PRO A 62 -38.38 6.26 52.80
N PRO A 63 -37.59 6.21 53.90
CA PRO A 63 -36.12 6.30 53.86
C PRO A 63 -35.42 5.11 53.21
N ASN A 64 -36.13 3.99 53.05
CA ASN A 64 -35.64 2.76 52.42
C ASN A 64 -35.91 2.69 50.91
N VAL A 65 -36.57 3.70 50.34
CA VAL A 65 -36.88 3.74 48.92
C VAL A 65 -36.00 4.79 48.29
N GLU A 66 -35.02 4.33 47.50
CA GLU A 66 -34.21 5.15 46.58
C GLU A 66 -35.09 5.65 45.40
N SER A 67 -36.33 6.05 45.69
CA SER A 67 -37.34 6.37 44.71
C SER A 67 -36.95 7.66 44.02
N ARG A 68 -36.72 7.54 42.71
CA ARG A 68 -36.72 8.69 41.80
C ARG A 68 -38.04 9.45 41.80
N LEU A 69 -39.09 8.98 42.47
CA LEU A 69 -40.41 9.62 42.51
C LEU A 69 -40.30 11.06 43.03
N ALA A 70 -40.76 12.02 42.23
CA ALA A 70 -40.89 13.40 42.63
C ALA A 70 -42.26 13.59 43.30
N PHE A 71 -42.27 14.30 44.42
CA PHE A 71 -43.48 14.68 45.12
C PHE A 71 -43.67 16.19 44.94
N ASP A 72 -44.84 16.59 44.46
CA ASP A 72 -45.23 17.98 44.28
C ASP A 72 -46.64 18.23 44.83
N ARG A 73 -46.92 19.46 45.23
CA ARG A 73 -48.25 19.91 45.64
C ARG A 73 -48.76 20.94 44.65
N GLN A 74 -49.91 20.66 44.05
CA GLN A 74 -50.51 21.49 43.02
C GLN A 74 -51.91 21.91 43.44
N ALA A 75 -52.30 23.16 43.15
CA ALA A 75 -53.64 23.66 43.44
C ALA A 75 -54.68 23.09 42.45
N ASP A 76 -54.27 22.88 41.20
CA ASP A 76 -55.12 22.38 40.12
C ASP A 76 -54.91 20.90 39.84
N VAL A 77 -55.85 20.29 39.11
CA VAL A 77 -55.73 18.90 38.65
C VAL A 77 -54.43 18.77 37.84
N PRO A 78 -53.56 17.79 38.13
CA PRO A 78 -52.32 17.64 37.39
C PRO A 78 -52.61 17.39 35.92
N SER A 79 -52.02 18.22 35.07
CA SER A 79 -52.06 18.09 33.62
C SER A 79 -50.67 17.68 33.13
N PRO A 80 -50.34 16.38 33.15
CA PRO A 80 -49.07 15.93 32.61
C PRO A 80 -49.00 16.22 31.11
N GLY A 81 -47.81 16.51 30.58
CA GLY A 81 -47.62 16.81 29.16
C GLY A 81 -48.18 15.71 28.23
N GLY A 82 -48.40 16.03 26.95
CA GLY A 82 -49.19 15.23 26.00
C GLY A 82 -48.74 13.80 25.65
N ARG A 83 -47.81 13.20 26.39
CA ARG A 83 -47.43 11.77 26.27
C ARG A 83 -48.23 10.87 27.22
N PHE A 84 -48.82 11.43 28.27
CA PHE A 84 -49.59 10.68 29.26
C PHE A 84 -51.08 10.69 28.92
N HIS A 85 -51.73 9.54 29.08
CA HIS A 85 -53.17 9.37 28.86
C HIS A 85 -53.85 9.05 30.19
N PRO A 86 -55.10 9.50 30.41
CA PRO A 86 -55.87 9.11 31.59
C PRO A 86 -55.99 7.58 31.67
N ASP A 87 -55.71 7.00 32.83
CA ASP A 87 -55.78 5.56 33.08
C ASP A 87 -56.81 5.26 34.19
N PRO A 88 -58.09 5.00 33.83
CA PRO A 88 -59.14 4.74 34.80
C PRO A 88 -58.94 3.43 35.59
N ALA A 89 -58.14 2.48 35.08
CA ALA A 89 -57.85 1.24 35.80
C ALA A 89 -56.86 1.53 36.93
N ALA A 90 -55.79 2.27 36.63
CA ALA A 90 -54.83 2.72 37.64
C ALA A 90 -55.49 3.64 38.69
N ALA A 91 -56.36 4.56 38.28
CA ALA A 91 -57.08 5.43 39.22
C ALA A 91 -57.94 4.63 40.22
N ARG A 92 -58.63 3.58 39.75
CA ARG A 92 -59.43 2.69 40.60
C ARG A 92 -58.57 1.88 41.58
N GLY A 93 -57.44 1.32 41.12
CA GLY A 93 -56.52 0.59 41.99
C GLY A 93 -55.93 1.48 43.08
N LEU A 94 -55.54 2.72 42.74
CA LEU A 94 -55.02 3.68 43.71
C LEU A 94 -56.09 4.15 44.71
N ALA A 95 -57.32 4.40 44.24
CA ALA A 95 -58.44 4.75 45.11
C ALA A 95 -58.77 3.64 46.13
N ALA A 96 -58.73 2.38 45.70
CA ALA A 96 -58.93 1.22 46.57
C ALA A 96 -57.84 1.13 47.66
N GLU A 97 -56.58 1.35 47.29
CA GLU A 97 -55.43 1.32 48.21
C GLU A 97 -55.45 2.49 49.22
N LEU A 98 -55.90 3.67 48.79
CA LEU A 98 -56.01 4.86 49.64
C LEU A 98 -57.29 4.88 50.48
N GLY A 99 -58.31 4.09 50.13
CA GLY A 99 -59.61 4.08 50.78
C GLY A 99 -60.42 5.36 50.52
N VAL A 100 -60.27 5.97 49.34
CA VAL A 100 -60.87 7.27 48.96
C VAL A 100 -61.74 7.12 47.71
N PRO A 101 -62.72 8.00 47.46
CA PRO A 101 -63.51 7.94 46.23
C PRO A 101 -62.64 8.19 44.99
N VAL A 102 -62.97 7.51 43.89
CA VAL A 102 -62.21 7.60 42.61
C VAL A 102 -62.19 9.04 42.06
N SER A 103 -63.15 9.88 42.44
CA SER A 103 -63.19 11.31 42.07
C SER A 103 -62.04 12.14 42.65
N ASP A 104 -61.45 11.69 43.76
CA ASP A 104 -60.37 12.39 44.45
C ASP A 104 -58.99 11.90 44.02
N VAL A 105 -58.94 11.04 43.00
CA VAL A 105 -57.72 10.43 42.48
C VAL A 105 -57.61 10.67 40.98
N ALA A 106 -56.44 11.07 40.52
CA ALA A 106 -56.13 11.17 39.10
C ALA A 106 -54.93 10.27 38.79
N ALA A 107 -55.03 9.50 37.70
CA ALA A 107 -53.95 8.65 37.24
C ALA A 107 -53.74 8.84 35.74
N PHE A 108 -52.50 9.14 35.36
CA PHE A 108 -52.10 9.32 33.98
C PHE A 108 -50.87 8.44 33.70
N THR A 109 -50.94 7.65 32.64
CA THR A 109 -49.91 6.67 32.27
C THR A 109 -49.62 6.73 30.78
N MET A 110 -48.40 6.39 30.34
CA MET A 110 -48.10 6.27 28.90
C MET A 110 -48.63 4.98 28.29
N ARG A 111 -48.80 3.93 29.10
CA ARG A 111 -49.37 2.61 28.73
C ARG A 111 -50.18 2.09 29.92
N PRO A 112 -51.29 1.35 29.69
CA PRO A 112 -52.17 0.86 30.75
C PRO A 112 -51.39 0.18 31.87
N LEU A 113 -51.43 0.73 33.07
CA LEU A 113 -50.64 0.32 34.21
C LEU A 113 -51.45 -0.63 35.10
N ASP A 114 -50.92 -1.83 35.31
CA ASP A 114 -51.48 -2.75 36.30
C ASP A 114 -50.76 -2.54 37.63
N LEU A 115 -51.45 -1.90 38.58
CA LEU A 115 -50.90 -1.60 39.90
C LEU A 115 -50.67 -2.85 40.75
N GLU A 116 -51.34 -3.98 40.45
CA GLU A 116 -51.20 -5.24 41.19
C GLU A 116 -49.92 -6.00 40.79
N ARG A 117 -49.46 -5.86 39.55
CA ARG A 117 -48.31 -6.59 39.00
C ARG A 117 -46.97 -5.86 39.04
N SER A 118 -46.94 -4.67 39.64
CA SER A 118 -45.82 -3.72 39.77
C SER A 118 -45.89 -2.55 38.76
N PRO A 119 -46.11 -1.31 39.22
CA PRO A 119 -46.06 -0.10 38.42
C PRO A 119 -44.64 0.37 38.06
N PHE A 120 -43.59 -0.24 38.59
CA PHE A 120 -42.22 0.27 38.42
C PHE A 120 -41.58 -0.17 37.09
N GLY A 121 -41.01 0.80 36.37
CA GLY A 121 -40.46 0.64 35.01
C GLY A 121 -41.33 1.27 33.91
N ARG A 122 -42.44 1.91 34.28
CA ARG A 122 -43.29 2.71 33.38
C ARG A 122 -43.43 4.11 33.92
N ASP A 123 -43.48 5.08 33.02
CA ASP A 123 -43.70 6.47 33.39
C ASP A 123 -45.18 6.67 33.74
N PHE A 124 -45.44 7.15 34.95
CA PHE A 124 -46.75 7.46 35.49
C PHE A 124 -46.77 8.76 36.29
N VAL A 125 -47.96 9.35 36.36
CA VAL A 125 -48.32 10.48 37.22
C VAL A 125 -49.57 10.07 37.99
N LEU A 126 -49.45 9.96 39.31
CA LEU A 126 -50.52 9.57 40.22
C LEU A 126 -50.75 10.71 41.19
N ALA A 127 -52.01 11.08 41.39
CA ALA A 127 -52.35 12.20 42.25
C ALA A 127 -53.55 11.92 43.13
N TRP A 128 -53.51 12.47 44.34
CA TRP A 128 -54.57 12.37 45.32
C TRP A 128 -54.91 13.75 45.87
N ARG A 129 -56.20 14.07 45.91
CA ARG A 129 -56.71 15.33 46.44
C ARG A 129 -56.85 15.25 47.96
N THR A 130 -56.19 16.15 48.68
CA THR A 130 -56.26 16.26 50.14
C THR A 130 -56.41 17.73 50.56
N ASN A 131 -57.44 18.06 51.33
CA ASN A 131 -57.67 19.43 51.86
C ASN A 131 -57.68 20.55 50.81
N GLY A 132 -58.17 20.26 49.60
CA GLY A 132 -58.25 21.23 48.50
C GLY A 132 -57.01 21.29 47.60
N GLU A 133 -55.91 20.63 47.95
CA GLU A 133 -54.68 20.54 47.14
C GLU A 133 -54.50 19.13 46.55
N TRP A 134 -53.89 19.04 45.37
CA TRP A 134 -53.46 17.79 44.75
C TRP A 134 -52.04 17.45 45.17
N ARG A 135 -51.87 16.29 45.78
CA ARG A 135 -50.56 15.69 46.02
C ARG A 135 -50.22 14.82 44.82
N VAL A 136 -49.16 15.17 44.11
CA VAL A 136 -48.76 14.52 42.86
C VAL A 136 -47.48 13.73 43.11
N VAL A 137 -47.50 12.46 42.72
CA VAL A 137 -46.33 11.58 42.66
C VAL A 137 -46.09 11.25 41.20
N GLU A 138 -44.98 11.74 40.67
CA GLU A 138 -44.58 11.50 39.29
C GLU A 138 -43.24 10.78 39.23
N THR A 139 -43.06 10.03 38.15
CA THR A 139 -41.76 9.44 37.80
C THR A 139 -41.02 10.45 36.93
N PRO A 140 -39.91 11.07 37.39
CA PRO A 140 -39.09 11.87 36.51
C PRO A 140 -38.54 10.93 35.45
N SER A 141 -38.83 11.27 34.21
CA SER A 141 -38.33 10.58 33.02
C SER A 141 -37.15 11.38 32.48
N PRO A 142 -35.93 11.30 33.07
CA PRO A 142 -34.76 11.85 32.42
C PRO A 142 -34.56 11.05 31.13
N PHE A 143 -34.44 11.75 30.01
CA PHE A 143 -34.14 11.17 28.69
C PHE A 143 -33.01 10.13 28.74
N LEU A 144 -32.07 10.31 29.68
CA LEU A 144 -30.96 9.40 29.96
C LEU A 144 -30.79 9.16 31.46
N ALA A 145 -31.43 8.12 32.01
CA ALA A 145 -31.16 7.69 33.38
C ALA A 145 -29.68 7.32 33.62
N PRO A 146 -29.14 7.47 34.85
CA PRO A 146 -27.74 7.14 35.17
C PRO A 146 -27.32 5.70 34.82
N TRP A 147 -28.25 4.75 34.83
CA TRP A 147 -27.96 3.36 34.43
C TRP A 147 -27.81 3.20 32.91
N HIS A 148 -28.52 4.00 32.11
CA HIS A 148 -28.28 4.11 30.67
C HIS A 148 -26.86 4.64 30.41
N MET A 149 -26.39 5.61 31.21
CA MET A 149 -25.03 6.15 31.03
C MET A 149 -23.97 5.13 31.41
N LYS A 150 -24.17 4.39 32.51
CA LYS A 150 -23.29 3.29 32.91
C LYS A 150 -23.25 2.18 31.86
N THR A 151 -24.38 1.85 31.24
CA THR A 151 -24.46 0.82 30.20
C THR A 151 -23.83 1.29 28.88
N LEU A 152 -24.09 2.52 28.43
CA LEU A 152 -23.40 3.11 27.27
C LEU A 152 -21.88 3.20 27.48
N ALA A 153 -21.44 3.60 28.67
CA ALA A 153 -20.01 3.63 29.00
C ALA A 153 -19.41 2.22 28.98
N ALA A 154 -20.06 1.23 29.61
CA ALA A 154 -19.62 -0.17 29.57
C ALA A 154 -19.56 -0.71 28.14
N MET A 155 -20.51 -0.30 27.30
CA MET A 155 -20.62 -0.67 25.90
C MET A 155 -19.48 -0.11 25.06
N LEU A 156 -19.17 1.18 25.23
CA LEU A 156 -18.03 1.82 24.59
C LEU A 156 -16.71 1.18 25.03
N ILE A 157 -16.57 0.92 26.34
CA ILE A 157 -15.41 0.22 26.89
C ILE A 157 -15.26 -1.16 26.26
N ALA A 158 -16.34 -1.93 26.12
CA ALA A 158 -16.31 -3.23 25.47
C ALA A 158 -15.89 -3.13 24.00
N ILE A 159 -16.45 -2.19 23.23
CA ILE A 159 -16.06 -1.95 21.83
C ILE A 159 -14.56 -1.63 21.75
N MET A 160 -14.07 -0.70 22.57
CA MET A 160 -12.65 -0.33 22.59
C MET A 160 -11.76 -1.50 23.00
N ALA A 161 -12.17 -2.25 24.02
CA ALA A 161 -11.45 -3.42 24.53
C ALA A 161 -11.30 -4.52 23.47
N LEU A 162 -12.23 -4.64 22.52
CA LEU A 162 -12.12 -5.61 21.41
C LEU A 162 -11.48 -5.00 20.15
N ALA A 163 -11.76 -3.73 19.83
CA ALA A 163 -11.26 -3.07 18.63
C ALA A 163 -9.73 -2.87 18.66
N VAL A 164 -9.18 -2.46 19.81
CA VAL A 164 -7.73 -2.23 19.95
C VAL A 164 -6.90 -3.50 19.70
N PRO A 165 -7.14 -4.64 20.38
CA PRO A 165 -6.40 -5.87 20.10
C PRO A 165 -6.69 -6.44 18.70
N ALA A 166 -7.91 -6.30 18.17
CA ALA A 166 -8.22 -6.71 16.81
C ALA A 166 -7.41 -5.93 15.76
N TRP A 167 -7.30 -4.60 15.93
CA TRP A 167 -6.47 -3.76 15.07
C TRP A 167 -4.99 -4.11 15.18
N ALA A 168 -4.50 -4.29 16.42
CA ALA A 168 -3.12 -4.68 16.68
C ALA A 168 -2.78 -6.02 16.02
N LEU A 169 -3.66 -7.03 16.15
CA LEU A 169 -3.48 -8.35 15.54
C LEU A 169 -3.52 -8.28 14.00
N ALA A 170 -4.50 -7.59 13.42
CA ALA A 170 -4.61 -7.40 11.97
C ALA A 170 -3.34 -6.74 11.40
N ARG A 171 -2.80 -5.74 12.09
CA ARG A 171 -1.56 -5.05 11.72
C ARG A 171 -0.32 -5.93 11.92
N ALA A 172 -0.27 -6.72 12.99
CA ALA A 172 0.83 -7.63 13.29
C ALA A 172 0.95 -8.77 12.27
N ILE A 173 -0.16 -9.24 11.71
CA ILE A 173 -0.17 -10.28 10.66
C ILE A 173 0.13 -9.68 9.28
N SER A 174 -0.51 -8.55 8.93
CA SER A 174 -0.46 -8.05 7.55
C SER A 174 0.84 -7.34 7.20
N ARG A 175 1.49 -6.69 8.18
CA ARG A 175 2.73 -5.94 7.94
C ARG A 175 3.89 -6.85 7.49
N PRO A 176 4.21 -7.97 8.18
CA PRO A 176 5.27 -8.88 7.74
C PRO A 176 5.00 -9.49 6.36
N LEU A 177 3.75 -9.84 6.03
CA LEU A 177 3.41 -10.34 4.70
C LEU A 177 3.68 -9.31 3.60
N ALA A 178 3.33 -8.04 3.84
CA ALA A 178 3.60 -6.97 2.89
C ALA A 178 5.11 -6.72 2.71
N GLU A 179 5.90 -6.85 3.77
CA GLU A 179 7.36 -6.73 3.70
C GLU A 179 7.98 -7.89 2.89
N VAL A 180 7.53 -9.13 3.11
CA VAL A 180 7.98 -10.29 2.32
C VAL A 180 7.57 -10.19 0.85
N ALA A 181 6.34 -9.74 0.57
CA ALA A 181 5.86 -9.56 -0.80
C ALA A 181 6.69 -8.52 -1.57
N ARG A 182 6.98 -7.37 -0.96
CA ARG A 182 7.86 -6.35 -1.56
C ARG A 182 9.27 -6.87 -1.79
N ALA A 183 9.82 -7.63 -0.84
CA ALA A 183 11.14 -8.24 -1.01
C ALA A 183 11.16 -9.26 -2.16
N ALA A 184 10.07 -9.99 -2.37
CA ALA A 184 9.92 -10.90 -3.51
C ALA A 184 9.79 -10.16 -4.85
N GLU A 185 9.03 -9.07 -4.91
CA GLU A 185 8.91 -8.22 -6.12
C GLU A 185 10.24 -7.55 -6.51
N GLN A 186 11.06 -7.22 -5.51
CA GLN A 186 12.39 -6.62 -5.70
C GLN A 186 13.49 -7.66 -5.93
N ALA A 187 13.21 -8.96 -5.76
CA ALA A 187 14.21 -10.01 -5.89
C ALA A 187 14.68 -10.13 -7.35
N ARG A 188 15.90 -9.67 -7.62
CA ARG A 188 16.57 -9.79 -8.92
C ARG A 188 17.95 -10.41 -8.73
N ALA A 189 18.48 -11.03 -9.79
CA ALA A 189 19.88 -11.47 -9.77
C ALA A 189 20.79 -10.23 -9.64
N GLY A 190 21.78 -10.30 -8.73
CA GLY A 190 22.73 -9.22 -8.50
C GLY A 190 22.26 -8.08 -7.58
N THR A 191 21.04 -8.14 -7.02
CA THR A 191 20.58 -7.17 -6.03
C THR A 191 20.69 -7.72 -4.60
N THR A 192 21.00 -6.87 -3.64
CA THR A 192 20.86 -7.24 -2.22
C THR A 192 19.39 -7.36 -1.86
N LEU A 193 18.98 -8.53 -1.36
CA LEU A 193 17.61 -8.73 -0.91
C LEU A 193 17.35 -7.82 0.30
N PRO A 194 16.23 -7.07 0.35
CA PRO A 194 15.83 -6.35 1.55
C PRO A 194 15.76 -7.29 2.76
N THR A 195 16.03 -6.76 3.96
CA THR A 195 15.98 -7.54 5.20
C THR A 195 14.59 -8.15 5.40
N LEU A 196 14.50 -9.47 5.21
CA LEU A 196 13.26 -10.20 5.43
C LEU A 196 12.95 -10.27 6.93
N PRO A 197 11.68 -10.19 7.32
CA PRO A 197 11.29 -10.30 8.72
C PRO A 197 11.68 -11.69 9.27
N SER A 198 12.48 -11.67 10.35
CA SER A 198 12.94 -12.85 11.08
C SER A 198 12.01 -13.25 12.23
N GLY A 199 11.13 -12.34 12.65
CA GLY A 199 10.11 -12.55 13.68
C GLY A 199 8.70 -12.76 13.10
N GLY A 200 7.77 -13.22 13.94
CA GLY A 200 6.36 -13.39 13.60
C GLY A 200 5.90 -14.85 13.55
N ALA A 201 4.70 -15.05 12.99
CA ALA A 201 4.05 -16.35 12.87
C ALA A 201 4.92 -17.35 12.08
N ARG A 202 4.73 -18.65 12.34
CA ARG A 202 5.52 -19.72 11.70
C ARG A 202 5.45 -19.64 10.18
N GLU A 203 4.27 -19.35 9.66
CA GLU A 203 3.95 -19.22 8.24
C GLU A 203 4.79 -18.11 7.59
N VAL A 204 4.91 -16.96 8.26
CA VAL A 204 5.72 -15.83 7.78
C VAL A 204 7.20 -16.23 7.75
N ARG A 205 7.71 -16.89 8.80
CA ARG A 205 9.13 -17.32 8.83
C ARG A 205 9.44 -18.34 7.74
N VAL A 206 8.54 -19.29 7.49
CA VAL A 206 8.68 -20.27 6.41
C VAL A 206 8.70 -19.58 5.05
N LEU A 207 7.79 -18.63 4.82
CA LEU A 207 7.73 -17.87 3.58
C LEU A 207 8.99 -17.00 3.38
N SER A 208 9.43 -16.27 4.41
CA SER A 208 10.70 -15.52 4.40
C SER A 208 11.86 -16.44 4.03
N GLY A 209 11.98 -17.61 4.66
CA GLY A 209 13.02 -18.59 4.35
C GLY A 209 12.96 -19.09 2.89
N ALA A 210 11.77 -19.34 2.37
CA ALA A 210 11.57 -19.76 0.98
C ALA A 210 11.97 -18.66 -0.03
N VAL A 211 11.59 -17.40 0.22
CA VAL A 211 11.98 -16.26 -0.62
C VAL A 211 13.49 -16.04 -0.60
N ALA A 212 14.12 -16.11 0.58
CA ALA A 212 15.57 -16.03 0.72
C ALA A 212 16.29 -17.15 -0.07
N ALA A 213 15.80 -18.39 0.05
CA ALA A 213 16.36 -19.53 -0.67
C ALA A 213 16.20 -19.40 -2.19
N MET A 214 15.05 -18.91 -2.67
CA MET A 214 14.81 -18.63 -4.09
C MET A 214 15.80 -17.58 -4.61
N HIS A 215 15.98 -16.47 -3.89
CA HIS A 215 16.93 -15.44 -4.27
C HIS A 215 18.38 -15.95 -4.31
N ALA A 216 18.79 -16.74 -3.32
CA ALA A 216 20.11 -17.35 -3.30
C ALA A 216 20.34 -18.27 -4.52
N ARG A 217 19.31 -19.03 -4.94
CA ARG A 217 19.38 -19.85 -6.16
C ARG A 217 19.51 -19.01 -7.41
N LEU A 218 18.73 -17.92 -7.54
CA LEU A 218 18.83 -17.00 -8.67
C LEU A 218 20.23 -16.37 -8.77
N ALA A 219 20.77 -15.90 -7.65
CA ALA A 219 22.12 -15.35 -7.58
C ALA A 219 23.19 -16.40 -7.96
N ALA A 220 23.07 -17.63 -7.46
CA ALA A 220 23.98 -18.71 -7.81
C ALA A 220 23.90 -19.11 -9.29
N HIS A 221 22.70 -19.14 -9.88
CA HIS A 221 22.53 -19.42 -11.32
C HIS A 221 23.13 -18.33 -12.19
N ALA A 222 22.95 -17.05 -11.82
CA ALA A 222 23.57 -15.93 -12.52
C ALA A 222 25.11 -16.00 -12.44
N ALA A 223 25.66 -16.14 -11.23
CA ALA A 223 27.11 -16.24 -11.02
C ALA A 223 27.74 -17.45 -11.75
N GLY A 224 27.03 -18.59 -11.78
CA GLY A 224 27.43 -19.77 -12.52
C GLY A 224 27.52 -19.52 -14.03
N ARG A 225 26.55 -18.81 -14.60
CA ARG A 225 26.56 -18.42 -16.02
C ARG A 225 27.72 -17.49 -16.35
N THR A 226 28.01 -16.51 -15.49
CA THR A 226 29.16 -15.61 -15.65
C THR A 226 30.48 -16.37 -15.59
N THR A 227 30.63 -17.31 -14.65
CA THR A 227 31.84 -18.13 -14.51
C THR A 227 32.04 -19.06 -15.71
N MET A 228 30.98 -19.69 -16.20
CA MET A 228 31.02 -20.54 -17.39
C MET A 228 31.43 -19.73 -18.63
N LEU A 229 30.84 -18.55 -18.84
CA LEU A 229 31.21 -17.68 -19.97
C LEU A 229 32.66 -17.20 -19.86
N ALA A 230 33.14 -16.89 -18.64
CA ALA A 230 34.54 -16.56 -18.38
C ALA A 230 35.50 -17.68 -18.77
N ALA A 231 35.19 -18.92 -18.42
CA ALA A 231 35.98 -20.08 -18.81
C ALA A 231 35.98 -20.29 -20.32
N ILE A 232 34.82 -20.25 -20.98
CA ILE A 232 34.71 -20.38 -22.44
C ILE A 232 35.53 -19.31 -23.16
N ALA A 233 35.44 -18.05 -22.73
CA ALA A 233 36.18 -16.96 -23.34
C ALA A 233 37.70 -17.09 -23.16
N HIS A 234 38.14 -17.54 -21.98
CA HIS A 234 39.55 -17.85 -21.74
C HIS A 234 40.05 -18.95 -22.68
N ASP A 235 39.29 -20.03 -22.80
CA ASP A 235 39.62 -21.16 -23.67
C ASP A 235 39.58 -20.78 -25.15
N MET A 236 38.73 -19.83 -25.56
CA MET A 236 38.69 -19.28 -26.92
C MET A 236 39.84 -18.30 -27.23
N GLY A 237 40.44 -17.66 -26.22
CA GLY A 237 41.61 -16.80 -26.41
C GLY A 237 42.79 -17.55 -27.03
N THR A 238 43.04 -18.78 -26.59
CA THR A 238 44.14 -19.63 -27.07
C THR A 238 44.04 -19.99 -28.57
N PRO A 239 42.90 -20.49 -29.12
CA PRO A 239 42.75 -20.71 -30.55
C PRO A 239 42.73 -19.40 -31.35
N LEU A 240 42.18 -18.29 -30.82
CA LEU A 240 42.21 -17.00 -31.51
C LEU A 240 43.62 -16.44 -31.64
N SER A 241 44.46 -16.54 -30.61
CA SER A 241 45.87 -16.14 -30.70
C SER A 241 46.65 -17.00 -31.71
N ARG A 242 46.36 -18.31 -31.78
CA ARG A 242 46.93 -19.19 -32.81
C ARG A 242 46.46 -18.82 -34.22
N LEU A 243 45.20 -18.45 -34.39
CA LEU A 243 44.67 -17.94 -35.66
C LEU A 243 45.33 -16.62 -36.06
N SER A 244 45.52 -15.69 -35.11
CA SER A 244 46.24 -14.42 -35.32
C SER A 244 47.61 -14.65 -35.97
N PHE A 245 48.39 -15.59 -35.43
CA PHE A 245 49.72 -15.92 -35.96
C PHE A 245 49.68 -16.56 -37.37
N ARG A 246 48.60 -17.28 -37.71
CA ARG A 246 48.41 -17.79 -39.08
C ARG A 246 47.97 -16.70 -40.05
N VAL A 247 47.16 -15.75 -39.58
CA VAL A 247 46.73 -14.60 -40.37
C VAL A 247 47.93 -13.73 -40.78
N GLU A 248 48.91 -13.55 -39.91
CA GLU A 248 50.16 -12.83 -40.22
C GLU A 248 50.94 -13.46 -41.39
N GLN A 249 50.75 -14.75 -41.67
CA GLN A 249 51.40 -15.45 -42.78
C GLN A 249 50.64 -15.32 -44.12
N LEU A 250 49.46 -14.69 -44.12
CA LEU A 250 48.67 -14.48 -45.34
C LEU A 250 49.22 -13.32 -46.18
N PRO A 251 48.95 -13.33 -47.51
CA PRO A 251 49.15 -12.17 -48.38
C PRO A 251 48.36 -10.96 -47.89
N GLU A 252 48.90 -9.76 -48.09
CA GLU A 252 48.46 -8.49 -47.47
C GLU A 252 46.95 -8.24 -47.57
N ALA A 253 46.37 -8.34 -48.77
CA ALA A 253 44.92 -8.14 -48.97
C ALA A 253 44.02 -9.14 -48.24
N SER A 254 44.52 -10.36 -47.97
CA SER A 254 43.80 -11.40 -47.20
C SER A 254 44.09 -11.31 -45.71
N ARG A 255 45.28 -10.84 -45.33
CA ARG A 255 45.70 -10.59 -43.96
C ARG A 255 44.82 -9.54 -43.31
N ASP A 256 44.62 -8.40 -43.97
CA ASP A 256 43.85 -7.29 -43.40
C ASP A 256 42.40 -7.67 -43.13
N ARG A 257 41.76 -8.39 -44.07
CA ARG A 257 40.40 -8.90 -43.88
C ARG A 257 40.32 -9.93 -42.74
N ALA A 258 41.23 -10.90 -42.72
CA ALA A 258 41.21 -11.93 -41.69
C ALA A 258 41.59 -11.37 -40.29
N ALA A 259 42.42 -10.33 -40.24
CA ALA A 259 42.73 -9.60 -39.01
C ALA A 259 41.52 -8.81 -38.49
N ALA A 260 40.76 -8.18 -39.39
CA ALA A 260 39.50 -7.52 -39.05
C ALA A 260 38.46 -8.52 -38.51
N ASP A 261 38.29 -9.68 -39.15
CA ASP A 261 37.39 -10.74 -38.67
C ASP A 261 37.81 -11.25 -37.28
N LEU A 262 39.12 -11.40 -37.04
CA LEU A 262 39.65 -11.83 -35.74
C LEU A 262 39.43 -10.77 -34.64
N ALA A 263 39.56 -9.49 -34.99
CA ALA A 263 39.26 -8.38 -34.10
C ALA A 263 37.76 -8.32 -33.75
N GLU A 264 36.87 -8.55 -34.72
CA GLU A 264 35.43 -8.64 -34.49
C GLU A 264 35.09 -9.80 -33.54
N MET A 265 35.66 -10.99 -33.77
CA MET A 265 35.46 -12.14 -32.87
C MET A 265 35.92 -11.85 -31.43
N ARG A 266 37.08 -11.21 -31.25
CA ARG A 266 37.57 -10.79 -29.92
C ARG A 266 36.62 -9.78 -29.26
N ALA A 267 36.13 -8.81 -30.02
CA ALA A 267 35.17 -7.82 -29.54
C ALA A 267 33.83 -8.47 -29.14
N MET A 268 33.33 -9.46 -29.90
CA MET A 268 32.14 -10.24 -29.56
C MET A 268 32.29 -10.99 -28.23
N ILE A 269 33.41 -11.68 -28.03
CA ILE A 269 33.69 -12.42 -26.80
C ILE A 269 33.80 -11.47 -25.60
N ALA A 270 34.53 -10.36 -25.76
CA ALA A 270 34.66 -9.35 -24.72
C ALA A 270 33.30 -8.74 -24.35
N ALA A 271 32.47 -8.43 -25.34
CA ALA A 271 31.14 -7.90 -25.13
C ALA A 271 30.22 -8.88 -24.39
N ALA A 272 30.25 -10.17 -24.75
CA ALA A 272 29.47 -11.23 -24.10
C ALA A 272 29.90 -11.45 -22.63
N LEU A 273 31.21 -11.48 -22.37
CA LEU A 273 31.74 -11.56 -21.00
C LEU A 273 31.32 -10.39 -20.15
N ALA A 274 31.46 -9.19 -20.70
CA ALA A 274 31.16 -7.99 -19.97
C ALA A 274 29.64 -7.82 -19.80
N PHE A 275 28.80 -8.38 -20.67
CA PHE A 275 27.35 -8.50 -20.44
C PHE A 275 27.05 -9.43 -19.24
N ALA A 276 27.73 -10.58 -19.17
CA ALA A 276 27.52 -11.55 -18.08
C ALA A 276 28.04 -11.08 -16.70
N ARG A 277 29.10 -10.27 -16.67
CA ARG A 277 29.61 -9.69 -15.40
C ARG A 277 28.68 -8.61 -14.84
N ASP A 278 28.04 -7.87 -15.73
CA ASP A 278 27.19 -6.74 -15.38
C ASP A 278 25.95 -7.15 -14.56
N GLU A 279 25.51 -8.41 -14.63
CA GLU A 279 24.43 -8.95 -13.80
C GLU A 279 24.80 -9.10 -12.31
N THR A 280 26.07 -8.89 -11.90
CA THR A 280 26.57 -9.30 -10.57
C THR A 280 27.15 -8.17 -9.70
N SER A 281 27.18 -6.91 -10.16
CA SER A 281 27.84 -5.80 -9.44
C SER A 281 26.87 -4.99 -8.57
N ASP A 282 27.21 -4.83 -7.28
CA ASP A 282 26.43 -4.00 -6.33
C ASP A 282 26.59 -2.50 -6.63
N ILE A 283 25.46 -1.78 -6.73
CA ILE A 283 25.44 -0.37 -7.12
C ILE A 283 25.53 0.53 -5.89
N THR A 284 26.68 1.16 -5.59
CA THR A 284 26.72 2.30 -4.65
C THR A 284 28.01 3.15 -4.70
N PRO A 285 28.16 4.06 -5.67
CA PRO A 285 28.41 5.46 -5.27
C PRO A 285 27.51 6.50 -5.97
N ARG A 286 27.37 7.69 -5.34
CA ARG A 286 26.73 8.86 -5.98
C ARG A 286 27.70 9.44 -7.01
N LEU A 287 27.23 9.68 -8.22
CA LEU A 287 28.02 10.32 -9.28
C LEU A 287 27.21 11.40 -9.99
N ASP A 288 27.92 12.40 -10.52
CA ASP A 288 27.36 13.42 -11.39
C ASP A 288 27.31 12.88 -12.82
N LEU A 289 26.10 12.65 -13.32
CA LEU A 289 25.88 12.06 -14.63
C LEU A 289 26.38 13.00 -15.74
N GLY A 290 26.26 14.31 -15.55
CA GLY A 290 26.74 15.31 -16.51
C GLY A 290 28.25 15.19 -16.71
N SER A 291 29.02 15.17 -15.61
CA SER A 291 30.49 15.05 -15.67
C SER A 291 30.96 13.73 -16.27
N LEU A 292 30.21 12.63 -16.08
CA LEU A 292 30.51 11.35 -16.72
C LEU A 292 30.32 11.42 -18.25
N ILE A 293 29.21 12.01 -18.69
CA ILE A 293 28.88 12.17 -20.11
C ILE A 293 29.86 13.12 -20.78
N GLU A 294 30.17 14.27 -20.16
CA GLU A 294 31.15 15.24 -20.64
C GLU A 294 32.52 14.59 -20.85
N SER A 295 33.05 13.91 -19.82
CA SER A 295 34.33 13.19 -19.95
C SER A 295 34.32 12.12 -21.03
N LEU A 296 33.20 11.43 -21.26
CA LEU A 296 33.09 10.44 -22.33
C LEU A 296 33.11 11.09 -23.71
N ILE A 297 32.45 12.24 -23.85
CA ILE A 297 32.41 12.97 -25.12
C ILE A 297 33.77 13.57 -25.44
N ASP A 298 34.49 14.08 -24.44
CA ASP A 298 35.87 14.55 -24.61
C ASP A 298 36.76 13.42 -25.16
N ASP A 299 36.70 12.22 -24.57
CA ASP A 299 37.45 11.05 -25.05
C ASP A 299 37.09 10.67 -26.50
N MET A 300 35.80 10.79 -26.88
CA MET A 300 35.33 10.49 -28.24
C MET A 300 35.69 11.59 -29.25
N ALA A 301 35.68 12.85 -28.84
CA ALA A 301 36.08 13.99 -29.66
C ALA A 301 37.58 13.94 -29.97
N ASP A 302 38.42 13.57 -29.00
CA ASP A 302 39.86 13.32 -29.20
C ASP A 302 40.13 12.21 -30.22
N ALA A 303 39.23 11.23 -30.32
CA ALA A 303 39.25 10.18 -31.34
C ALA A 303 38.63 10.61 -32.70
N GLY A 304 38.16 11.86 -32.83
CA GLY A 304 37.57 12.41 -34.05
C GLY A 304 36.12 12.01 -34.30
N ALA A 305 35.39 11.54 -33.29
CA ALA A 305 33.99 11.14 -33.44
C ALA A 305 33.04 12.36 -33.50
N PRO A 306 32.06 12.39 -34.44
CA PRO A 306 31.13 13.51 -34.59
C PRO A 306 29.98 13.45 -33.55
N VAL A 307 30.26 13.91 -32.33
CA VAL A 307 29.30 13.94 -31.22
C VAL A 307 29.04 15.37 -30.76
N THR A 308 27.77 15.75 -30.65
CA THR A 308 27.33 17.05 -30.11
C THR A 308 26.66 16.87 -28.75
N ILE A 309 26.99 17.73 -27.78
CA ILE A 309 26.40 17.73 -26.44
C ILE A 309 25.37 18.86 -26.28
N VAL A 310 24.21 18.51 -25.72
CA VAL A 310 23.20 19.47 -25.24
C VAL A 310 23.12 19.33 -23.74
N ALA A 311 23.98 20.06 -23.04
CA ALA A 311 24.13 19.94 -21.60
C ALA A 311 22.84 20.30 -20.85
N GLY A 312 22.48 19.45 -19.90
CA GLY A 312 21.33 19.63 -19.03
C GLY A 312 21.68 20.21 -17.66
N ARG A 313 20.66 20.33 -16.80
CA ARG A 313 20.88 20.62 -15.37
C ARG A 313 21.68 19.49 -14.72
N ARG A 314 22.44 19.83 -13.67
CA ARG A 314 23.19 18.87 -12.85
C ARG A 314 22.29 17.73 -12.36
N ALA A 315 22.71 16.49 -12.59
CA ALA A 315 21.95 15.29 -12.27
C ALA A 315 22.83 14.30 -11.49
N VAL A 316 22.55 14.13 -10.19
CA VAL A 316 23.28 13.19 -9.34
C VAL A 316 22.48 11.90 -9.23
N ILE A 317 23.08 10.78 -9.62
CA ILE A 317 22.46 9.44 -9.56
C ILE A 317 23.31 8.49 -8.69
N ARG A 318 22.74 7.35 -8.29
CA ARG A 318 23.51 6.24 -7.70
C ARG A 318 23.81 5.25 -8.81
N GLY A 319 25.09 4.98 -9.07
CA GLY A 319 25.44 4.17 -10.23
C GLY A 319 26.89 3.71 -10.25
N ASP A 320 27.12 2.65 -11.02
CA ASP A 320 28.45 2.15 -11.35
C ASP A 320 28.98 2.92 -12.57
N SER A 321 30.00 3.77 -12.36
CA SER A 321 30.55 4.66 -13.39
C SER A 321 31.06 3.91 -14.64
N PRO A 322 31.90 2.86 -14.51
CA PRO A 322 32.27 1.99 -15.63
C PRO A 322 31.10 1.45 -16.45
N ALA A 323 30.04 0.98 -15.78
CA ALA A 323 28.86 0.47 -16.46
C ALA A 323 28.11 1.57 -17.22
N LEU A 324 27.83 2.69 -16.56
CA LEU A 324 27.13 3.81 -17.21
C LEU A 324 27.91 4.37 -18.39
N ARG A 325 29.24 4.51 -18.26
CA ARG A 325 30.13 4.87 -19.38
C ARG A 325 29.91 3.92 -20.55
N ARG A 326 29.93 2.61 -20.31
CA ARG A 326 29.70 1.59 -21.34
C ARG A 326 28.31 1.67 -21.96
N LEU A 327 27.27 1.95 -21.18
CA LEU A 327 25.91 2.18 -21.70
C LEU A 327 25.93 3.32 -22.73
N PHE A 328 26.47 4.48 -22.36
CA PHE A 328 26.48 5.64 -23.26
C PHE A 328 27.42 5.46 -24.45
N THR A 329 28.58 4.80 -24.28
CA THR A 329 29.45 4.42 -25.39
C THR A 329 28.70 3.57 -26.42
N ASN A 330 27.97 2.54 -25.99
CA ASN A 330 27.19 1.70 -26.92
C ASN A 330 26.10 2.50 -27.66
N LEU A 331 25.47 3.46 -27.00
CA LEU A 331 24.47 4.32 -27.65
C LEU A 331 25.10 5.26 -28.66
N LEU A 332 26.19 5.93 -28.29
CA LEU A 332 26.91 6.87 -29.16
C LEU A 332 27.55 6.16 -30.36
N GLU A 333 28.19 5.01 -30.15
CA GLU A 333 28.75 4.19 -31.24
C GLU A 333 27.66 3.71 -32.21
N ASN A 334 26.48 3.32 -31.70
CA ASN A 334 25.35 2.97 -32.55
C ASN A 334 24.85 4.20 -33.35
N ALA A 335 24.68 5.35 -32.69
CA ALA A 335 24.20 6.57 -33.35
C ALA A 335 25.16 7.03 -34.46
N ILE A 336 26.47 7.04 -34.22
CA ILE A 336 27.47 7.38 -35.24
C ILE A 336 27.47 6.35 -36.38
N ARG A 337 27.37 5.06 -36.06
CA ARG A 337 27.42 3.99 -37.06
C ARG A 337 26.23 4.01 -38.01
N TYR A 338 25.02 4.28 -37.51
CA TYR A 338 23.79 4.20 -38.29
C TYR A 338 23.28 5.57 -38.79
N GLY A 339 23.71 6.66 -38.16
CA GLY A 339 23.26 8.01 -38.48
C GLY A 339 24.38 9.03 -38.68
N GLU A 340 25.63 8.57 -38.87
CA GLU A 340 26.85 9.35 -39.14
C GLU A 340 27.31 10.31 -38.04
N GLN A 341 26.38 10.88 -37.28
CA GLN A 341 26.62 11.80 -36.17
C GLN A 341 25.64 11.55 -35.02
N ALA A 342 26.06 11.86 -33.80
CA ALA A 342 25.26 11.67 -32.59
C ALA A 342 25.04 12.99 -31.86
N THR A 343 23.83 13.20 -31.34
CA THR A 343 23.53 14.30 -30.40
C THR A 343 23.06 13.70 -29.09
N ILE A 344 23.75 14.02 -27.99
CA ILE A 344 23.39 13.56 -26.65
C ILE A 344 23.00 14.75 -25.77
N GLY A 345 21.89 14.61 -25.06
CA GLY A 345 21.45 15.61 -24.10
C GLY A 345 20.74 14.97 -22.92
N TRP A 346 20.55 15.73 -21.85
CA TRP A 346 19.81 15.25 -20.69
C TRP A 346 18.98 16.36 -20.04
N HIS A 347 17.92 15.96 -19.35
CA HIS A 347 17.12 16.87 -18.55
C HIS A 347 16.56 16.17 -17.31
N VAL A 348 16.33 16.95 -16.26
CA VAL A 348 15.82 16.45 -14.98
C VAL A 348 14.31 16.57 -14.94
N THR A 349 13.63 15.46 -14.68
CA THR A 349 12.16 15.35 -14.66
C THR A 349 11.73 14.59 -13.41
N TRP A 350 10.92 15.22 -12.53
CA TRP A 350 10.22 14.60 -11.39
C TRP A 350 10.91 13.38 -10.73
N GLY A 351 12.09 13.61 -10.13
CA GLY A 351 12.83 12.56 -9.40
C GLY A 351 13.70 11.64 -10.26
N ASN A 352 13.72 11.85 -11.58
CA ASN A 352 14.54 11.12 -12.54
C ASN A 352 15.37 12.08 -13.42
N VAL A 353 16.38 11.55 -14.08
CA VAL A 353 17.08 12.18 -15.21
C VAL A 353 16.78 11.39 -16.47
N GLU A 354 16.39 12.08 -17.53
CA GLU A 354 16.19 11.52 -18.85
C GLU A 354 17.34 11.96 -19.74
N VAL A 355 18.08 10.98 -20.28
CA VAL A 355 19.16 11.17 -21.25
C VAL A 355 18.66 10.71 -22.62
N THR A 356 18.84 11.53 -23.64
CA THR A 356 18.47 11.23 -25.03
C THR A 356 19.72 11.21 -25.90
N VAL A 357 19.84 10.19 -26.75
CA VAL A 357 20.85 10.09 -27.80
C VAL A 357 20.12 10.01 -29.13
N ASP A 358 20.23 11.06 -29.93
CA ASP A 358 19.65 11.21 -31.26
C ASP A 358 20.68 10.92 -32.35
N ASP A 359 20.28 10.17 -33.37
CA ASP A 359 21.05 9.98 -34.61
C ASP A 359 20.41 10.72 -35.80
N HIS A 360 21.12 10.75 -36.93
CA HIS A 360 20.63 11.30 -38.21
C HIS A 360 20.47 10.20 -39.27
N GLY A 361 20.09 8.99 -38.83
CA GLY A 361 19.88 7.84 -39.68
C GLY A 361 18.45 7.77 -40.25
N PRO A 362 18.11 6.68 -40.97
CA PRO A 362 16.79 6.49 -41.57
C PRO A 362 15.66 6.24 -40.56
N GLY A 363 15.94 6.26 -39.25
CA GLY A 363 15.02 5.85 -38.20
C GLY A 363 14.89 4.33 -38.06
N ILE A 364 13.92 3.90 -37.24
CA ILE A 364 13.70 2.50 -36.87
C ILE A 364 12.24 2.13 -37.13
N ASP A 365 12.04 0.91 -37.65
CA ASP A 365 10.71 0.32 -37.76
C ASP A 365 10.14 0.03 -36.36
N PRO A 366 9.01 0.66 -35.96
CA PRO A 366 8.37 0.44 -34.66
C PRO A 366 8.10 -1.04 -34.34
N ALA A 367 7.86 -1.89 -35.35
CA ALA A 367 7.61 -3.31 -35.15
C ALA A 367 8.85 -4.10 -34.70
N THR A 368 10.05 -3.55 -34.92
CA THR A 368 11.33 -4.21 -34.61
C THR A 368 11.97 -3.73 -33.31
N VAL A 369 11.51 -2.59 -32.78
CA VAL A 369 12.09 -1.91 -31.61
C VAL A 369 12.37 -2.85 -30.44
N GLU A 370 11.37 -3.62 -30.04
CA GLU A 370 11.50 -4.49 -28.85
C GLU A 370 12.50 -5.63 -29.07
N ARG A 371 12.55 -6.16 -30.30
CA ARG A 371 13.48 -7.22 -30.69
C ARG A 371 14.92 -6.73 -30.80
N LEU A 372 15.15 -5.46 -31.11
CA LEU A 372 16.50 -4.89 -31.19
C LEU A 372 17.24 -4.88 -29.84
N PHE A 373 16.51 -4.99 -28.74
CA PHE A 373 17.08 -5.12 -27.39
C PHE A 373 17.39 -6.57 -27.00
N GLU A 374 16.98 -7.56 -27.80
CA GLU A 374 17.33 -8.96 -27.56
C GLU A 374 18.81 -9.22 -27.88
N PRO A 375 19.53 -10.00 -27.06
CA PRO A 375 20.93 -10.33 -27.34
C PRO A 375 21.11 -10.99 -28.70
N PHE A 376 22.14 -10.57 -29.44
CA PHE A 376 22.52 -11.09 -30.77
C PHE A 376 21.54 -10.78 -31.91
N VAL A 377 20.50 -9.99 -31.67
CA VAL A 377 19.58 -9.57 -32.73
C VAL A 377 20.14 -8.36 -33.48
N ARG A 378 20.12 -8.44 -34.82
CA ARG A 378 20.44 -7.34 -35.75
C ARG A 378 19.18 -6.97 -36.52
N GLY A 379 18.95 -5.67 -36.76
CA GLY A 379 17.74 -5.18 -37.41
C GLY A 379 17.50 -5.70 -38.83
N ASP A 380 18.55 -5.81 -39.65
CA ASP A 380 18.44 -6.32 -41.03
C ASP A 380 19.69 -7.13 -41.45
N PRO A 381 19.59 -8.45 -41.68
CA PRO A 381 20.73 -9.30 -42.02
C PRO A 381 21.26 -9.07 -43.45
N SER A 382 20.48 -8.46 -44.36
CA SER A 382 20.87 -8.31 -45.77
C SER A 382 21.66 -7.03 -46.06
N ARG A 383 21.44 -5.96 -45.29
CA ARG A 383 22.05 -4.63 -45.50
C ARG A 383 23.36 -4.41 -44.73
N ASN A 384 23.67 -5.24 -43.73
CA ASN A 384 24.70 -4.94 -42.72
C ASN A 384 25.95 -5.84 -42.73
N ARG A 385 26.25 -6.55 -43.82
CA ARG A 385 27.53 -7.33 -43.89
C ARG A 385 28.78 -6.44 -43.86
N ALA A 386 28.65 -5.14 -44.12
CA ALA A 386 29.77 -4.17 -44.09
C ALA A 386 29.89 -3.37 -42.79
N THR A 387 28.87 -3.35 -41.91
CA THR A 387 28.76 -2.44 -40.75
C THR A 387 29.00 -3.14 -39.39
N GLY A 388 29.74 -4.25 -39.41
CA GLY A 388 30.17 -5.13 -38.31
C GLY A 388 29.81 -4.69 -36.87
N GLY A 389 28.92 -5.44 -36.19
CA GLY A 389 28.49 -5.15 -34.82
C GLY A 389 27.91 -6.35 -34.08
N THR A 390 28.27 -6.56 -32.82
CA THR A 390 28.03 -7.82 -32.10
C THR A 390 26.54 -8.15 -31.82
N GLY A 391 25.62 -7.21 -32.03
CA GLY A 391 24.20 -7.36 -31.67
C GLY A 391 23.96 -7.35 -30.15
N LEU A 392 24.98 -7.02 -29.35
CA LEU A 392 24.88 -6.96 -27.89
C LEU A 392 24.70 -5.54 -27.36
N GLY A 393 24.99 -4.51 -28.16
CA GLY A 393 25.04 -3.11 -27.69
C GLY A 393 23.76 -2.66 -27.00
N LEU A 394 22.61 -2.81 -27.66
CA LEU A 394 21.31 -2.43 -27.08
C LEU A 394 20.89 -3.32 -25.91
N ALA A 395 21.19 -4.63 -25.96
CA ALA A 395 20.96 -5.54 -24.84
C ALA A 395 21.77 -5.12 -23.59
N ILE A 396 23.02 -4.68 -23.77
CA ILE A 396 23.87 -4.13 -22.72
C ILE A 396 23.26 -2.84 -22.15
N VAL A 397 22.81 -1.92 -23.02
CA VAL A 397 22.14 -0.67 -22.62
C VAL A 397 20.94 -0.95 -21.72
N ARG A 398 20.04 -1.85 -22.15
CA ARG A 398 18.84 -2.21 -21.39
C ARG A 398 19.18 -2.89 -20.07
N SER A 399 20.15 -3.80 -20.07
CA SER A 399 20.63 -4.46 -18.84
C SER A 399 21.16 -3.45 -17.83
N ILE A 400 22.01 -2.51 -18.26
CA ILE A 400 22.58 -1.48 -17.41
C ILE A 400 21.52 -0.51 -16.90
N ALA A 401 20.61 -0.02 -17.75
CA ALA A 401 19.54 0.88 -17.35
C ALA A 401 18.64 0.23 -16.29
N ASN A 402 18.19 -0.99 -16.54
CA ASN A 402 17.35 -1.75 -15.61
C ASN A 402 18.05 -2.04 -14.28
N ARG A 403 19.36 -2.33 -14.32
CA ARG A 403 20.17 -2.53 -13.12
C ARG A 403 20.19 -1.25 -12.26
N HIS A 404 20.28 -0.08 -12.88
CA HIS A 404 20.26 1.22 -12.21
C HIS A 404 18.85 1.68 -11.78
N GLY A 405 17.84 0.80 -11.84
CA GLY A 405 16.45 1.13 -11.47
C GLY A 405 15.76 2.03 -12.49
N GLY A 406 16.33 2.16 -13.68
CA GLY A 406 15.84 2.94 -14.80
C GLY A 406 15.27 2.10 -15.93
N GLU A 407 15.10 2.73 -17.07
CA GLU A 407 14.58 2.11 -18.31
C GLU A 407 15.32 2.68 -19.52
N ALA A 408 15.46 1.87 -20.57
CA ALA A 408 15.96 2.30 -21.88
C ALA A 408 14.94 1.97 -22.97
N VAL A 409 14.55 2.99 -23.73
CA VAL A 409 13.57 2.92 -24.81
C VAL A 409 14.22 3.41 -26.09
N LEU A 410 13.77 2.89 -27.22
CA LEU A 410 14.21 3.29 -28.54
C LEU A 410 12.98 3.71 -29.35
N GLU A 411 13.03 4.90 -29.93
CA GLU A 411 11.93 5.53 -30.65
C GLU A 411 12.45 6.29 -31.88
N ASN A 412 11.55 6.81 -32.72
CA ASN A 412 11.94 7.73 -33.78
C ASN A 412 11.98 9.17 -33.22
N GLY A 413 13.14 9.79 -33.35
CA GLY A 413 13.37 11.20 -33.04
C GLY A 413 13.09 12.11 -34.24
N PRO A 414 13.44 13.41 -34.13
CA PRO A 414 13.21 14.39 -35.20
C PRO A 414 14.02 14.13 -36.47
N THR A 415 15.21 13.54 -36.33
CA THR A 415 16.23 13.40 -37.38
C THR A 415 16.52 11.96 -37.76
N GLY A 416 16.07 11.00 -36.96
CA GLY A 416 16.45 9.58 -37.08
C GLY A 416 15.94 8.78 -35.88
N ALA A 417 16.74 7.85 -35.38
CA ALA A 417 16.43 7.14 -34.15
C ALA A 417 16.81 7.97 -32.91
N ARG A 418 16.05 7.76 -31.83
CA ARG A 418 16.31 8.30 -30.50
C ARG A 418 16.35 7.17 -29.49
N ALA A 419 17.48 7.01 -28.82
CA ALA A 419 17.57 6.20 -27.62
C ALA A 419 17.32 7.10 -26.39
N ARG A 420 16.36 6.72 -25.56
CA ARG A 420 15.98 7.44 -24.34
C ARG A 420 16.28 6.56 -23.13
N VAL A 421 17.04 7.08 -22.19
CA VAL A 421 17.43 6.38 -20.96
C VAL A 421 16.97 7.20 -19.76
N THR A 422 16.10 6.62 -18.94
CA THR A 422 15.58 7.25 -17.73
C THR A 422 16.24 6.60 -16.52
N LEU A 423 16.87 7.40 -15.65
CA LEU A 423 17.53 6.92 -14.43
C LEU A 423 16.99 7.67 -13.19
N PRO A 424 16.81 7.00 -12.04
CA PRO A 424 16.37 7.65 -10.81
C PRO A 424 17.46 8.56 -10.23
N LEU A 425 17.08 9.77 -9.82
CA LEU A 425 17.98 10.66 -9.12
C LEU A 425 18.28 10.12 -7.72
N ALA A 426 19.50 10.38 -7.27
CA ALA A 426 19.89 10.13 -5.90
C ALA A 426 19.20 11.15 -4.99
N GLY A 427 18.09 10.72 -4.39
CA GLY A 427 17.39 11.46 -3.33
C GLY A 427 18.27 11.88 -2.17
#